data_AF-A0A1H9RT08-F1
#
_entry.id   AF-A0A1H9RT08-F1
#
_cell.length_a   1.000
_cell.length_b   1.000
_cell.length_c   1.000
_cell.angle_alpha   90.00
_cell.angle_beta   90.00
_cell.angle_gamma   90.00
#
_symmetry.space_group_name_H-M   'P 1'
#
loop_
_entity.id
_entity.type
_entity.pdbx_description
1 polymer ?
#
loop_
_entity_poly.entity_id
_entity_poly.type
_entity_poly.pdbx_seq_one_letter_code
_entity_poly.pdbx_strand_id
1 'polypeptide(L)'
;MSEHDSSDRFGGQLGHVVAHDPAMVERAKGALMLRLGVGSPEALGLLLSWSQTANTDVGHLSEVLVRGLCRGDRDVVRAEPLLLRWLETRLRAMESS
;
A
#
# COMPACT_ATOMS: atom_id res chain seq x y z
N MET A 1 -47.67 -16.65 -17.71
CA MET A 1 -46.96 -15.64 -16.91
C MET A 1 -46.06 -16.42 -15.96
N SER A 2 -44.88 -16.85 -16.42
CA SER A 2 -43.64 -16.06 -16.59
C SER A 2 -43.00 -15.78 -15.22
N GLU A 3 -41.99 -16.57 -14.87
CA GLU A 3 -40.56 -16.19 -14.77
C GLU A 3 -40.24 -15.80 -13.30
N HIS A 4 -39.68 -16.71 -12.50
CA HIS A 4 -38.24 -16.80 -12.25
C HIS A 4 -37.52 -15.46 -12.45
N ASP A 5 -37.30 -14.73 -11.37
CA ASP A 5 -36.05 -13.97 -11.24
C ASP A 5 -35.53 -14.06 -9.80
N SER A 6 -34.57 -14.96 -9.63
CA SER A 6 -33.63 -14.96 -8.51
C SER A 6 -32.48 -14.05 -8.91
N SER A 7 -32.47 -12.79 -8.47
CA SER A 7 -31.25 -11.99 -8.61
C SER A 7 -31.26 -10.76 -7.72
N ASP A 8 -31.01 -10.97 -6.43
CA ASP A 8 -30.41 -9.94 -5.57
C ASP A 8 -29.18 -10.53 -4.87
N ARG A 9 -28.23 -11.00 -5.70
CA ARG A 9 -26.85 -11.31 -5.30
C ARG A 9 -25.92 -10.19 -5.76
N PHE A 10 -26.13 -8.98 -5.28
CA PHE A 10 -25.10 -7.95 -5.34
C PHE A 10 -25.09 -7.16 -4.04
N GLY A 11 -24.75 -7.87 -2.96
CA GLY A 11 -24.02 -7.26 -1.86
C GLY A 11 -22.66 -6.83 -2.40
N GLY A 12 -22.64 -5.74 -3.16
CA GLY A 12 -21.44 -5.08 -3.63
C GLY A 12 -20.58 -4.84 -2.40
N GLN A 13 -19.43 -5.51 -2.41
CA GLN A 13 -18.37 -5.37 -1.43
C GLN A 13 -17.99 -3.90 -1.43
N LEU A 14 -18.63 -3.12 -0.54
CA LEU A 14 -18.32 -1.73 -0.33
C LEU A 14 -16.85 -1.71 0.05
N GLY A 15 -16.04 -1.26 -0.91
CA GLY A 15 -14.61 -1.10 -0.77
C GLY A 15 -14.37 -0.49 0.59
N HIS A 16 -13.63 -1.22 1.42
CA HIS A 16 -13.27 -0.80 2.75
C HIS A 16 -12.60 0.56 2.60
N VAL A 17 -13.35 1.64 2.81
CA VAL A 17 -12.79 2.99 2.92
C VAL A 17 -12.05 2.96 4.24
N VAL A 18 -10.82 2.43 4.21
CA VAL A 18 -9.90 2.50 5.33
C VAL A 18 -9.66 3.99 5.51
N ALA A 19 -10.31 4.61 6.50
CA ALA A 19 -9.87 5.89 7.00
C ALA A 19 -8.38 5.72 7.31
N HIS A 20 -7.52 6.40 6.56
CA HIS A 20 -6.08 6.15 6.60
C HIS A 20 -5.57 6.36 8.02
N ASP A 21 -5.18 5.26 8.68
CA ASP A 21 -4.60 5.26 10.02
C ASP A 21 -3.27 6.05 9.95
N PRO A 22 -3.14 7.22 10.58
CA PRO A 22 -1.89 7.98 10.58
C PRO A 22 -0.73 7.17 11.17
N ALA A 23 -1.02 6.18 12.03
CA ALA A 23 0.00 5.27 12.53
C ALA A 23 0.56 4.35 11.43
N MET A 24 -0.17 4.11 10.33
CA MET A 24 0.37 3.33 9.20
C MET A 24 1.47 4.09 8.46
N VAL A 25 1.29 5.41 8.26
CA VAL A 25 2.32 6.27 7.67
C VAL A 25 3.56 6.31 8.56
N GLU A 26 3.39 6.43 9.88
CA GLU A 26 4.51 6.41 10.82
C GLU A 26 5.24 5.06 10.85
N ARG A 27 4.52 3.93 10.75
CA ARG A 27 5.14 2.60 10.61
C ARG A 27 5.93 2.48 9.31
N ALA A 28 5.39 2.98 8.20
CA ALA A 28 6.08 2.97 6.91
C ALA A 28 7.34 3.83 6.94
N LYS A 29 7.28 5.02 7.55
CA LYS A 29 8.46 5.86 7.79
C LYS A 29 9.52 5.10 8.60
N GLY A 30 9.12 4.48 9.72
CA GLY A 30 10.04 3.69 10.54
C GLY A 30 10.69 2.54 9.77
N ALA A 31 9.94 1.85 8.91
CA ALA A 31 10.48 0.79 8.05
C ALA A 31 11.53 1.33 7.06
N LEU A 32 11.26 2.48 6.43
CA LEU A 32 12.22 3.14 5.52
C LEU A 32 13.47 3.64 6.24
N MET A 33 13.31 4.25 7.43
CA MET A 33 14.42 4.71 8.25
C MET A 33 15.36 3.55 8.61
N LEU A 34 14.80 2.40 9.04
CA LEU A 34 15.58 1.22 9.39
C LEU A 34 16.27 0.60 8.17
N ARG A 35 15.59 0.56 7.03
CA ARG A 35 16.09 -0.11 5.83
C ARG A 35 17.15 0.71 5.08
N LEU A 36 16.97 2.03 5.03
CA LEU A 36 17.76 2.93 4.18
C LEU A 36 18.71 3.83 4.98
N GLY A 37 18.63 3.82 6.32
CA GLY A 37 19.46 4.68 7.18
C GLY A 37 19.13 6.17 7.08
N VAL A 38 17.91 6.52 6.64
CA VAL A 38 17.46 7.91 6.45
C VAL A 38 16.71 8.44 7.68
N GLY A 39 16.62 9.77 7.79
CA GLY A 39 15.84 10.44 8.83
C GLY A 39 14.32 10.39 8.60
N SER A 40 13.56 10.80 9.63
CA SER A 40 12.09 10.80 9.60
C SER A 40 11.49 11.76 8.55
N PRO A 41 11.98 13.01 8.39
CA PRO A 41 11.53 13.90 7.32
C PRO A 41 11.83 13.35 5.93
N GLU A 42 13.03 12.77 5.72
CA GLU A 42 13.44 12.17 4.46
C GLU A 42 12.58 10.95 4.12
N ALA A 43 12.30 10.09 5.09
CA ALA A 43 11.40 8.94 4.92
C ALA A 43 9.97 9.37 4.52
N LEU A 44 9.44 10.44 5.14
CA LEU A 44 8.14 10.99 4.75
C LEU A 44 8.19 11.58 3.32
N GLY A 45 9.27 12.29 2.98
CA GLY A 45 9.49 12.81 1.64
C GLY A 45 9.50 11.70 0.57
N LEU A 46 10.12 10.56 0.86
CA LEU A 46 10.08 9.39 -0.02
C LEU A 46 8.66 8.86 -0.19
N LEU A 47 7.90 8.67 0.89
CA LEU A 47 6.51 8.18 0.80
C LEU A 47 5.63 9.11 -0.04
N LEU A 48 5.74 10.43 0.16
CA LEU A 48 4.98 11.42 -0.61
C LEU A 48 5.39 11.44 -2.09
N SER A 49 6.69 11.41 -2.37
CA SER A 49 7.20 11.35 -3.75
C SER A 49 6.75 10.06 -4.45
N TRP A 50 6.78 8.94 -3.74
CA TRP A 50 6.38 7.65 -4.27
C TRP A 50 4.87 7.54 -4.47
N SER A 51 4.07 8.10 -3.57
CA SER A 51 2.61 8.11 -3.73
C SER A 51 2.19 8.92 -4.96
N GLN A 52 2.84 10.08 -5.19
CA GLN A 52 2.65 10.87 -6.40
C GLN A 52 3.08 10.10 -7.66
N THR A 53 4.25 9.46 -7.63
CA THR A 53 4.78 8.71 -8.79
C THR A 53 3.90 7.51 -9.15
N ALA A 54 3.41 6.79 -8.14
CA ALA A 54 2.53 5.64 -8.31
C ALA A 54 1.06 6.02 -8.50
N ASN A 55 0.72 7.32 -8.49
CA ASN A 55 -0.64 7.84 -8.56
C ASN A 55 -1.59 7.15 -7.56
N THR A 56 -1.15 7.04 -6.31
CA THR A 56 -1.89 6.44 -5.20
C THR A 56 -1.79 7.34 -3.97
N ASP A 57 -2.66 7.13 -2.98
CA ASP A 57 -2.59 7.88 -1.74
C ASP A 57 -1.46 7.35 -0.84
N VAL A 58 -0.92 8.24 0.01
CA VAL A 58 0.22 7.90 0.89
C VAL A 58 -0.15 6.84 1.93
N GLY A 59 -1.41 6.76 2.34
CA GLY A 59 -1.87 5.80 3.35
C GLY A 59 -1.93 4.39 2.79
N HIS A 60 -2.49 4.21 1.59
CA HIS A 60 -2.52 2.96 0.86
C HIS A 60 -1.11 2.51 0.49
N LEU A 61 -0.26 3.41 -0.02
CA LEU A 61 1.15 3.06 -0.27
C LEU A 61 1.87 2.60 1.00
N SER A 62 1.63 3.28 2.12
CA SER A 62 2.17 2.90 3.43
C SER A 62 1.64 1.54 3.89
N GLU A 63 0.36 1.26 3.67
CA GLU A 63 -0.24 -0.03 3.96
C GLU A 63 0.39 -1.15 3.14
N VAL A 64 0.53 -0.97 1.82
CA VAL A 64 1.12 -1.96 0.92
C VAL A 64 2.58 -2.21 1.27
N LEU A 65 3.33 -1.15 1.58
CA LEU A 65 4.71 -1.28 2.06
C LEU A 65 4.79 -2.08 3.36
N VAL A 66 4.01 -1.72 4.38
CA VAL A 66 4.13 -2.36 5.70
C VAL A 66 3.52 -3.76 5.70
N ARG A 67 2.30 -3.94 5.22
CA ARG A 67 1.61 -5.22 5.26
C ARG A 67 2.12 -6.16 4.18
N GLY A 68 2.20 -5.70 2.94
CA GLY A 68 2.63 -6.53 1.82
C GLY A 68 4.13 -6.83 1.86
N LEU A 69 4.98 -5.80 1.95
CA LEU A 69 6.42 -5.97 1.83
C LEU A 69 7.11 -6.33 3.15
N CYS A 70 6.80 -5.63 4.25
CA CYS A 70 7.46 -5.93 5.54
C CYS A 70 6.88 -7.16 6.26
N ARG A 71 5.56 -7.38 6.19
CA ARG A 71 4.89 -8.49 6.92
C ARG A 71 4.58 -9.70 6.04
N GLY A 72 4.62 -9.58 4.71
CA GLY A 72 4.28 -10.68 3.80
C GLY A 72 2.79 -11.06 3.85
N ASP A 73 1.91 -10.10 4.14
CA ASP A 73 0.46 -10.31 4.17
C ASP A 73 -0.05 -10.74 2.79
N ARG A 74 -0.48 -12.01 2.67
CA ARG A 74 -0.83 -12.64 1.40
C ARG A 74 -2.03 -11.97 0.71
N ASP A 75 -2.94 -11.39 1.47
CA ASP A 75 -4.12 -10.76 0.90
C ASP A 75 -3.74 -9.44 0.23
N VAL A 76 -2.87 -8.66 0.87
CA VAL A 76 -2.29 -7.44 0.28
C VAL A 76 -1.41 -7.78 -0.91
N VAL A 77 -0.60 -8.85 -0.83
CA VAL A 77 0.25 -9.30 -1.94
C VAL A 77 -0.56 -9.69 -3.18
N ARG A 78 -1.70 -10.35 -2.98
CA ARG A 78 -2.59 -10.73 -4.08
C ARG A 78 -3.34 -9.53 -4.65
N ALA A 79 -3.75 -8.58 -3.80
CA ALA A 79 -4.48 -7.39 -4.22
C ALA A 79 -3.59 -6.41 -5.00
N GLU A 80 -2.34 -6.21 -4.56
CA GLU A 80 -1.47 -5.13 -5.04
C GLU A 80 -0.13 -5.61 -5.63
N PRO A 81 -0.09 -6.62 -6.53
CA PRO A 81 1.15 -7.24 -6.98
C PRO A 81 2.04 -6.30 -7.82
N LEU A 82 1.45 -5.32 -8.51
CA LEU A 82 2.21 -4.35 -9.30
C LEU A 82 2.83 -3.27 -8.43
N LEU A 83 2.07 -2.73 -7.47
CA LEU A 83 2.57 -1.71 -6.54
C LEU A 83 3.68 -2.29 -5.65
N LEU A 84 3.56 -3.54 -5.20
CA LEU A 84 4.62 -4.22 -4.45
C LEU A 84 5.91 -4.37 -5.25
N ARG A 85 5.82 -4.90 -6.48
CA ARG A 85 7.01 -5.03 -7.34
C ARG A 85 7.67 -3.69 -7.63
N TRP A 86 6.85 -2.65 -7.81
CA TRP A 86 7.35 -1.29 -7.99
C TRP A 86 8.09 -0.80 -6.73
N LEU A 87 7.50 -0.97 -5.54
CA LEU A 87 8.15 -0.62 -4.26
C LEU A 87 9.47 -1.38 -4.05
N GLU A 88 9.49 -2.68 -4.30
CA GLU A 88 10.72 -3.50 -4.24
C GLU A 88 11.81 -2.95 -5.16
N THR A 89 11.43 -2.55 -6.37
CA THR A 89 12.36 -1.98 -7.35
C THR A 89 12.94 -0.66 -6.85
N ARG A 90 12.10 0.22 -6.27
CA ARG A 90 12.55 1.50 -5.71
C ARG A 90 13.50 1.31 -4.54
N LEU A 91 13.19 0.37 -3.64
CA LEU A 91 14.05 0.06 -2.49
C LEU A 91 15.43 -0.43 -2.93
N ARG A 92 15.49 -1.38 -3.87
CA ARG A 92 16.77 -1.89 -4.40
C ARG A 92 17.59 -0.82 -5.10
N ALA A 93 16.94 0.10 -5.82
CA ALA A 93 17.61 1.19 -6.51
C ALA A 93 18.29 2.18 -5.54
N MET A 94 17.71 2.40 -4.36
CA MET A 94 18.29 3.28 -3.35
C MET A 94 19.37 2.61 -2.51
N GLU A 95 19.29 1.29 -2.29
CA GLU A 95 20.34 0.52 -1.59
C GLU A 95 21.65 0.43 -2.39
N SER A 96 21.58 0.65 -3.70
CA SER A 96 22.74 0.58 -4.60
C SER A 96 23.40 1.95 -4.84
N SER A 97 22.91 3.00 -4.20
CA SER A 97 23.34 4.40 -4.39
C SER A 97 24.16 4.90 -3.20
#